data_AF-A0A4Y2WFA9-F1
#
_entry.id   AF-A0A4Y2WFA9-F1
#
_cell.length_a   1.000
_cell.length_b   1.000
_cell.length_c   1.000
_cell.angle_alpha   90.00
_cell.angle_beta   90.00
_cell.angle_gamma   90.00
#
_symmetry.space_group_name_H-M   'P 1'
#
loop_
_entity.id
_entity.type
_entity.pdbx_description
1 polymer ?
#
loop_
_entity_poly.entity_id
_entity_poly.type
_entity_poly.pdbx_seq_one_letter_code
_entity_poly.pdbx_strand_id
1 'polypeptide(L)'
;MVKVQECHMFKTCMDCLGANDPYCGWCSLENKCSLRGACAEAAQDPLYWLSYKSGRCTTITEVHPPQIQRTTARILNLVIDNLPALEGQFFCAFSALGKVLVMNATRSANGVNCATPHTDSLPPIPPGEHHFTAKLSVRMKVGPDFVATNFTFYDCSTYTSCTQCVSSDFPCDWCVTGHRCTHDTGENCRNDVLVTGVAVSIQVMLSKV
;
A
#
# COMPACT_ATOMS: atom_id res chain seq x y z
N MET A 1 3.22 7.14 -43.43
CA MET A 1 2.89 8.20 -42.46
C MET A 1 3.59 7.88 -41.16
N VAL A 2 4.48 8.74 -40.69
CA VAL A 2 5.10 8.61 -39.35
C VAL A 2 4.12 9.23 -38.36
N LYS A 3 3.78 8.53 -37.29
CA LYS A 3 2.97 9.11 -36.22
C LYS A 3 3.83 10.16 -35.51
N VAL A 4 3.29 11.38 -35.38
CA VAL A 4 3.98 12.50 -34.73
C VAL A 4 4.15 12.26 -33.22
N GLN A 5 3.28 11.44 -32.62
CA GLN A 5 3.32 11.09 -31.21
C GLN A 5 2.94 9.62 -31.00
N GLU A 6 3.55 8.99 -29.99
CA GLU A 6 3.24 7.63 -29.58
C GLU A 6 3.14 7.50 -28.05
N CYS A 7 2.39 8.40 -27.39
CA CYS A 7 2.32 8.46 -25.91
C CYS A 7 2.02 7.10 -25.25
N HIS A 8 1.16 6.28 -25.86
CA HIS A 8 0.78 4.95 -25.39
C HIS A 8 1.94 3.95 -25.18
N MET A 9 3.12 4.24 -25.71
CA MET A 9 4.33 3.43 -25.51
C MET A 9 4.84 3.52 -24.06
N PHE A 10 4.63 4.66 -23.39
CA PHE A 10 5.02 4.86 -21.99
C PHE A 10 3.96 4.25 -21.06
N LYS A 11 4.36 3.24 -20.29
CA LYS A 11 3.45 2.46 -19.42
C LYS A 11 3.39 2.97 -17.99
N THR A 12 4.33 3.82 -17.59
CA THR A 12 4.36 4.40 -16.25
C THR A 12 4.33 5.92 -16.34
N CYS A 13 3.86 6.56 -15.26
CA CYS A 13 3.86 8.02 -15.18
C CYS A 13 5.28 8.58 -15.29
N MET A 14 6.25 7.96 -14.62
CA MET A 14 7.64 8.41 -14.64
C MET A 14 8.23 8.35 -16.06
N ASP A 15 7.97 7.29 -16.81
CA ASP A 15 8.44 7.18 -18.20
C ASP A 15 7.72 8.21 -19.11
N CYS A 16 6.42 8.40 -18.92
CA CYS A 16 5.61 9.32 -19.70
C CYS A 16 6.07 10.77 -19.55
N LEU A 17 6.27 11.22 -18.30
CA LEU A 17 6.70 12.59 -18.02
C LEU A 17 8.20 12.75 -18.32
N GLY A 18 9.01 11.72 -18.08
CA GLY A 18 10.45 11.70 -18.33
C GLY A 18 10.83 11.71 -19.82
N ALA A 19 9.92 11.28 -20.71
CA ALA A 19 10.11 11.37 -22.15
C ALA A 19 10.20 12.82 -22.67
N ASN A 20 9.73 13.80 -21.88
CA ASN A 20 9.73 15.22 -22.24
C ASN A 20 9.05 15.52 -23.59
N ASP A 21 8.07 14.70 -23.99
CA ASP A 21 7.28 14.91 -25.20
C ASP A 21 6.16 15.95 -24.89
N PRO A 22 6.12 17.09 -25.61
CA PRO A 22 5.17 18.16 -25.34
C PRO A 22 3.71 17.79 -25.62
N TYR A 23 3.46 16.74 -26.41
CA TYR A 23 2.11 16.25 -26.70
C TYR A 23 1.61 15.27 -25.64
N CYS A 24 2.52 14.64 -24.90
CA CYS A 24 2.20 13.58 -23.96
C CYS A 24 2.09 14.08 -22.51
N GLY A 25 1.25 13.37 -21.77
CA GLY A 25 1.08 13.56 -20.33
C GLY A 25 0.35 12.37 -19.73
N TRP A 26 0.37 12.32 -18.40
CA TRP A 26 -0.16 11.20 -17.66
C TRP A 26 -1.61 11.44 -17.26
N CYS A 27 -2.51 10.59 -17.73
CA CYS A 27 -3.90 10.57 -17.30
C CYS A 27 -4.00 9.79 -15.98
N SER A 28 -4.02 10.49 -14.85
CA SER A 28 -3.85 9.92 -13.51
C SER A 28 -4.85 8.79 -13.23
N LEU A 29 -6.15 9.04 -13.41
CA LEU A 29 -7.21 8.08 -13.06
C LEU A 29 -7.31 6.89 -14.01
N GLU A 30 -6.90 7.10 -15.26
CA GLU A 30 -6.91 6.04 -16.29
C GLU A 30 -5.59 5.28 -16.35
N ASN A 31 -4.60 5.65 -15.51
CA ASN A 31 -3.31 4.99 -15.39
C ASN A 31 -2.60 4.80 -16.75
N LYS A 32 -2.63 5.84 -17.60
CA LYS A 32 -2.09 5.78 -18.97
C LYS A 32 -1.42 7.08 -19.40
N CYS A 33 -0.42 6.96 -20.27
CA CYS A 33 0.17 8.09 -20.98
C CYS A 33 -0.65 8.40 -22.25
N SER A 34 -1.16 9.62 -22.38
CA SER A 34 -2.01 10.03 -23.50
C SER A 34 -1.90 11.51 -23.83
N LEU A 35 -2.45 11.88 -24.98
CA LEU A 35 -2.79 13.26 -25.27
C LEU A 35 -3.80 13.80 -24.25
N ARG A 36 -3.77 15.11 -24.00
CA ARG A 36 -4.72 15.78 -23.09
C ARG A 36 -6.19 15.56 -23.48
N GLY A 37 -6.51 15.64 -24.77
CA GLY A 37 -7.87 15.41 -25.27
C GLY A 37 -8.36 13.96 -25.22
N ALA A 38 -7.47 13.01 -24.90
CA ALA A 38 -7.80 11.58 -24.79
C ALA A 38 -7.82 11.08 -23.32
N CYS A 39 -7.73 12.02 -22.38
CA CYS A 39 -7.89 11.77 -20.94
C CYS A 39 -9.24 12.36 -20.50
N ALA A 40 -10.09 11.52 -19.95
CA ALA A 40 -11.39 11.97 -19.44
C ALA A 40 -11.17 13.07 -18.40
N GLU A 41 -12.02 14.10 -18.44
CA GLU A 41 -12.07 15.13 -17.41
C GLU A 41 -10.76 15.92 -17.20
N ALA A 42 -9.80 15.85 -18.13
CA ALA A 42 -8.52 16.57 -18.08
C ALA A 42 -8.61 18.11 -18.00
N ALA A 43 -9.82 18.65 -18.20
CA ALA A 43 -10.12 20.07 -18.06
C ALA A 43 -10.61 20.48 -16.65
N GLN A 44 -11.03 19.53 -15.82
CA GLN A 44 -11.62 19.81 -14.50
C GLN A 44 -10.56 20.12 -13.44
N ASP A 45 -9.45 19.37 -13.44
CA ASP A 45 -8.37 19.54 -12.47
C ASP A 45 -7.00 19.27 -13.16
N PRO A 46 -5.98 20.14 -12.95
CA PRO A 46 -4.63 19.94 -13.48
C PRO A 46 -3.97 18.60 -13.12
N LEU A 47 -4.40 17.95 -12.04
CA LEU A 47 -3.89 16.66 -11.58
C LEU A 47 -4.50 15.46 -12.32
N TYR A 48 -5.59 15.66 -13.07
CA TYR A 48 -6.21 14.59 -13.87
C TYR A 48 -5.33 14.24 -15.07
N TRP A 49 -4.71 15.27 -15.68
CA TRP A 49 -3.75 15.10 -16.75
C TRP A 49 -2.46 15.88 -16.45
N LEU A 50 -1.43 15.14 -16.06
CA LEU A 50 -0.13 15.69 -15.71
C LEU A 50 0.70 15.91 -16.97
N SER A 51 1.05 17.16 -17.26
CA SER A 51 2.01 17.49 -18.32
C SER A 51 3.43 17.06 -17.93
N TYR A 52 4.28 16.77 -18.92
CA TYR A 52 5.72 16.56 -18.72
C TYR A 52 6.39 17.64 -17.85
N LYS A 53 5.86 18.88 -17.85
CA LYS A 53 6.36 19.99 -17.02
C LYS A 53 6.07 19.87 -15.52
N SER A 54 5.09 19.07 -15.10
CA SER A 54 4.78 18.94 -13.66
C SER A 54 5.88 18.18 -12.93
N GLY A 55 6.46 17.17 -13.60
CA GLY A 55 7.53 16.31 -13.07
C GLY A 55 7.14 15.45 -11.86
N ARG A 56 5.87 15.46 -11.40
CA ARG A 56 5.45 14.74 -10.19
C ARG A 56 4.18 13.95 -10.45
N CYS A 57 4.27 12.65 -10.19
CA CYS A 57 3.19 11.68 -10.37
C CYS A 57 2.32 11.55 -9.12
N THR A 58 1.10 11.05 -9.30
CA THR A 58 0.26 10.59 -8.19
C THR A 58 0.97 9.41 -7.51
N THR A 59 1.24 9.50 -6.20
CA THR A 59 2.07 8.51 -5.51
C THR A 59 1.61 8.35 -4.07
N ILE A 60 1.47 7.10 -3.60
CA ILE A 60 1.31 6.83 -2.18
C ILE A 60 2.67 7.03 -1.51
N THR A 61 2.79 8.06 -0.69
CA THR A 61 4.03 8.43 -0.01
C THR A 61 4.16 7.76 1.35
N GLU A 62 3.04 7.46 2.00
CA GLU A 62 3.00 6.82 3.31
C GLU A 62 1.79 5.90 3.45
N VAL A 63 1.97 4.79 4.17
CA VAL A 63 0.89 3.91 4.64
C VAL A 63 1.07 3.68 6.13
N HIS A 64 0.06 4.01 6.93
CA HIS A 64 0.09 3.83 8.37
C HIS A 64 -1.09 3.00 8.90
N PRO A 65 -0.86 1.91 9.65
CA PRO A 65 0.45 1.26 9.84
C PRO A 65 0.99 0.69 8.51
N PRO A 66 2.31 0.52 8.33
CA PRO A 66 2.89 0.03 7.08
C PRO A 66 2.75 -1.49 6.89
N GLN A 67 2.48 -2.21 7.98
CA GLN A 67 2.35 -3.66 8.01
C GLN A 67 1.49 -4.09 9.21
N ILE A 68 0.83 -5.24 9.12
CA ILE A 68 -0.01 -5.76 10.21
C ILE A 68 0.10 -7.28 10.39
N GLN A 69 -0.19 -7.74 11.59
CA GLN A 69 -0.43 -9.14 11.87
C GLN A 69 -1.70 -9.60 11.12
N ARG A 70 -1.59 -10.69 10.34
CA ARG A 70 -2.67 -11.19 9.47
C ARG A 70 -3.97 -11.57 10.21
N THR A 71 -3.88 -11.85 11.50
CA THR A 71 -5.02 -12.20 12.37
C THR A 71 -5.71 -10.98 12.98
N THR A 72 -5.30 -9.77 12.59
CA THR A 72 -5.89 -8.52 13.06
C THR A 72 -6.51 -7.72 11.92
N ALA A 73 -7.47 -6.87 12.26
CA ALA A 73 -8.05 -5.90 11.32
C ALA A 73 -7.71 -4.48 11.76
N ARG A 74 -7.36 -3.61 10.82
CA ARG A 74 -7.02 -2.19 11.05
C ARG A 74 -7.59 -1.30 9.96
N ILE A 75 -7.72 -0.02 10.27
CA ILE A 75 -7.91 1.03 9.28
C ILE A 75 -6.52 1.58 8.94
N LEU A 76 -6.16 1.52 7.67
CA LEU A 76 -4.93 2.08 7.12
C LEU A 76 -5.20 3.53 6.70
N ASN A 77 -4.28 4.42 7.03
CA ASN A 77 -4.21 5.77 6.49
C ASN A 77 -3.16 5.79 5.37
N LEU A 78 -3.59 6.10 4.15
CA LEU A 78 -2.71 6.24 2.99
C LEU A 78 -2.58 7.73 2.67
N VAL A 79 -1.35 8.24 2.71
CA VAL A 79 -1.02 9.59 2.23
C VAL A 79 -0.67 9.52 0.76
N ILE A 80 -1.36 10.33 -0.06
CA ILE A 80 -1.24 10.30 -1.51
C ILE A 80 -0.95 11.70 -2.03
N ASP A 81 0.29 11.88 -2.51
CA ASP A 81 0.70 13.10 -3.19
C ASP A 81 0.04 13.20 -4.57
N ASN A 82 -0.29 14.43 -4.96
CA ASN A 82 -0.92 14.76 -6.24
C ASN A 82 -2.24 14.02 -6.49
N LEU A 83 -2.97 13.65 -5.42
CA LEU A 83 -4.30 13.06 -5.54
C LEU A 83 -5.29 14.12 -6.06
N PRO A 84 -5.93 13.91 -7.21
CA PRO A 84 -6.84 14.91 -7.75
C PRO A 84 -8.09 15.15 -6.91
N ALA A 85 -8.74 16.31 -7.09
CA ALA A 85 -9.99 16.67 -6.43
C ALA A 85 -11.18 15.91 -7.05
N LEU A 86 -11.28 14.61 -6.75
CA LEU A 86 -12.32 13.73 -7.28
C LEU A 86 -13.60 13.73 -6.45
N GLU A 87 -14.75 13.85 -7.10
CA GLU A 87 -16.04 13.49 -6.50
C GLU A 87 -16.31 11.99 -6.75
N GLY A 88 -16.61 11.24 -5.69
CA GLY A 88 -16.97 9.83 -5.81
C GLY A 88 -16.42 8.95 -4.70
N GLN A 89 -16.72 7.66 -4.81
CA GLN A 89 -16.30 6.65 -3.85
C GLN A 89 -14.99 5.99 -4.28
N PHE A 90 -14.02 5.99 -3.37
CA PHE A 90 -12.75 5.31 -3.53
C PHE A 90 -12.84 3.88 -3.00
N PHE A 91 -11.97 3.02 -3.54
CA PHE A 91 -11.79 1.66 -3.09
C PHE A 91 -10.30 1.36 -2.98
N CYS A 92 -9.93 0.62 -1.94
CA CYS A 92 -8.63 -0.03 -1.87
C CYS A 92 -8.74 -1.46 -2.39
N ALA A 93 -7.77 -1.90 -3.19
CA ALA A 93 -7.64 -3.27 -3.63
C ALA A 93 -6.33 -3.87 -3.11
N PHE A 94 -6.42 -5.04 -2.48
CA PHE A 94 -5.28 -5.81 -2.00
C PHE A 94 -5.12 -7.01 -2.93
N SER A 95 -4.06 -7.00 -3.74
CA SER A 95 -3.76 -8.06 -4.70
C SER A 95 -2.57 -8.88 -4.24
N ALA A 96 -2.79 -10.15 -3.89
CA ALA A 96 -1.74 -11.06 -3.44
C ALA A 96 -2.07 -12.50 -3.84
N LEU A 97 -1.06 -13.26 -4.27
CA LEU A 97 -1.17 -14.71 -4.54
C LEU A 97 -2.37 -15.08 -5.43
N GLY A 98 -2.63 -14.27 -6.47
CA GLY A 98 -3.73 -14.48 -7.41
C GLY A 98 -5.13 -14.09 -6.89
N LYS A 99 -5.24 -13.58 -5.66
CA LYS A 99 -6.49 -13.09 -5.07
C LYS A 99 -6.51 -11.56 -5.03
N VAL A 100 -7.66 -10.97 -5.34
CA VAL A 100 -7.90 -9.53 -5.23
C VAL A 100 -9.06 -9.30 -4.27
N LEU A 101 -8.81 -8.58 -3.19
CA LEU A 101 -9.80 -8.22 -2.17
C LEU A 101 -10.05 -6.71 -2.26
N VAL A 102 -11.31 -6.27 -2.30
CA VAL A 102 -11.68 -4.87 -2.56
C VAL A 102 -12.51 -4.32 -1.41
N MET A 103 -12.07 -3.18 -0.87
CA MET A 103 -12.60 -2.56 0.35
C MET A 103 -13.00 -1.13 0.04
N ASN A 104 -14.09 -0.69 0.67
CA ASN A 104 -14.47 0.72 0.61
C ASN A 104 -13.39 1.57 1.25
N ALA A 105 -13.11 2.71 0.62
CA ALA A 105 -12.19 3.71 1.13
C ALA A 105 -12.94 5.03 1.37
N THR A 106 -12.52 5.75 2.41
CA THR A 106 -13.02 7.10 2.68
C THR A 106 -11.93 8.11 2.39
N ARG A 107 -12.31 9.26 1.81
CA ARG A 107 -11.33 10.33 1.55
C ARG A 107 -10.82 10.89 2.88
N SER A 108 -9.52 11.05 3.01
CA SER A 108 -8.87 11.75 4.12
C SER A 108 -8.38 13.13 3.65
N ALA A 109 -7.80 13.93 4.57
CA ALA A 109 -7.30 15.26 4.24
C ALA A 109 -6.19 15.26 3.17
N ASN A 110 -5.36 14.21 3.16
CA ASN A 110 -4.17 14.08 2.32
C ASN A 110 -4.09 12.73 1.58
N GLY A 111 -5.22 12.03 1.42
CA GLY A 111 -5.25 10.73 0.74
C GLY A 111 -6.55 9.96 1.00
N VAL A 112 -6.44 8.70 1.43
CA VAL A 112 -7.59 7.84 1.71
C VAL A 112 -7.38 6.97 2.96
N ASN A 113 -8.47 6.65 3.65
CA ASN A 113 -8.49 5.66 4.71
C ASN A 113 -9.15 4.37 4.22
N CYS A 114 -8.53 3.23 4.47
CA CYS A 114 -8.97 1.92 3.98
C CYS A 114 -8.96 0.88 5.10
N ALA A 115 -10.06 0.15 5.28
CA ALA A 115 -10.05 -1.03 6.14
C ALA A 115 -9.23 -2.16 5.48
N THR A 116 -8.48 -2.92 6.28
CA THR A 116 -7.85 -4.16 5.84
C THR A 116 -8.91 -5.23 5.53
N PRO A 117 -8.65 -6.18 4.62
CA PRO A 117 -9.59 -7.27 4.35
C PRO A 117 -9.85 -8.12 5.60
N HIS A 118 -10.98 -8.84 5.60
CA HIS A 118 -11.29 -9.79 6.67
C HIS A 118 -10.22 -10.88 6.74
N THR A 119 -9.80 -11.28 7.95
CA THR A 119 -8.71 -12.23 8.20
C THR A 119 -8.92 -13.56 7.48
N ASP A 120 -10.15 -14.07 7.48
CA ASP A 120 -10.52 -15.35 6.83
C ASP A 120 -10.47 -15.28 5.29
N SER A 121 -10.49 -14.07 4.73
CA SER A 121 -10.38 -13.85 3.29
C SER A 121 -8.95 -13.71 2.82
N LEU A 122 -7.97 -13.54 3.72
CA LEU A 122 -6.57 -13.39 3.36
C LEU A 122 -5.99 -14.70 2.83
N PRO A 123 -5.12 -14.66 1.80
CA PRO A 123 -4.44 -15.86 1.33
C PRO A 123 -3.51 -16.41 2.43
N PRO A 124 -3.24 -17.73 2.45
CA PRO A 124 -2.29 -18.32 3.40
C PRO A 124 -0.87 -17.82 3.15
N ILE A 125 -0.05 -17.75 4.20
CA ILE A 125 1.40 -17.52 4.05
C ILE A 125 2.02 -18.78 3.43
N PRO A 126 2.90 -18.65 2.41
CA PRO A 126 3.59 -19.79 1.83
C PRO A 126 4.40 -20.61 2.86
N PRO A 127 4.53 -21.93 2.68
CA PRO A 127 5.32 -22.75 3.59
C PRO A 127 6.77 -22.26 3.70
N GLY A 128 7.26 -22.08 4.92
CA GLY A 128 8.61 -21.59 5.18
C GLY A 128 8.75 -20.06 5.17
N GLU A 129 7.68 -19.33 4.88
CA GLU A 129 7.63 -17.87 5.02
C GLU A 129 6.90 -17.45 6.30
N HIS A 130 7.10 -16.20 6.71
CA HIS A 130 6.50 -15.60 7.90
C HIS A 130 5.56 -14.43 7.58
N HIS A 131 5.46 -14.07 6.31
CA HIS A 131 4.66 -12.97 5.81
C HIS A 131 4.29 -13.19 4.35
N PHE A 132 3.41 -12.34 3.83
CA PHE A 132 3.26 -12.14 2.40
C PHE A 132 3.02 -10.66 2.12
N THR A 133 3.46 -10.21 0.94
CA THR A 133 3.30 -8.83 0.51
C THR A 133 2.19 -8.74 -0.53
N ALA A 134 1.20 -7.88 -0.26
CA ALA A 134 0.14 -7.53 -1.19
C ALA A 134 0.47 -6.25 -1.93
N LYS A 135 0.08 -6.17 -3.21
CA LYS A 135 -0.01 -4.90 -3.92
C LYS A 135 -1.29 -4.20 -3.44
N LEU A 136 -1.12 -3.14 -2.64
CA LEU A 136 -2.18 -2.25 -2.18
C LEU A 136 -2.35 -1.12 -3.19
N SER A 137 -3.50 -1.06 -3.84
CA SER A 137 -3.83 -0.03 -4.81
C SER A 137 -5.09 0.73 -4.46
N VAL A 138 -5.20 1.95 -4.99
CA VAL A 138 -6.41 2.78 -4.90
C VAL A 138 -7.02 2.91 -6.28
N ARG A 139 -8.35 2.78 -6.33
CA ARG A 139 -9.15 2.85 -7.54
C ARG A 139 -10.51 3.51 -7.29
N MET A 140 -11.14 3.96 -8.35
CA MET A 140 -12.55 4.36 -8.32
C MET A 140 -13.46 3.16 -8.68
N LYS A 141 -14.78 3.36 -8.60
CA LYS A 141 -15.77 2.33 -8.97
C LYS A 141 -15.60 1.82 -10.40
N VAL A 142 -15.22 2.71 -11.31
CA VAL A 142 -14.98 2.43 -12.73
C VAL A 142 -13.58 2.90 -13.07
N GLY A 143 -12.84 2.09 -13.83
CA GLY A 143 -11.48 2.38 -14.24
C GLY A 143 -10.44 1.47 -13.59
N PRO A 144 -9.16 1.65 -13.95
CA PRO A 144 -8.07 0.88 -13.39
C PRO A 144 -7.65 1.39 -12.01
N ASP A 145 -6.75 0.64 -11.39
CA ASP A 145 -5.96 1.12 -10.26
C ASP A 145 -5.05 2.26 -10.73
N PHE A 146 -5.09 3.41 -10.06
CA PHE A 146 -4.34 4.61 -10.49
C PHE A 146 -3.08 4.86 -9.67
N VAL A 147 -2.99 4.28 -8.47
CA VAL A 147 -1.79 4.33 -7.63
C VAL A 147 -1.69 3.04 -6.82
N ALA A 148 -0.48 2.58 -6.59
CA ALA A 148 -0.23 1.37 -5.82
C ALA A 148 1.07 1.44 -5.04
N THR A 149 1.13 0.67 -3.97
CA THR A 149 2.32 0.42 -3.15
C THR A 149 2.29 -1.02 -2.62
N ASN A 150 3.34 -1.42 -1.92
CA ASN A 150 3.40 -2.70 -1.23
C ASN A 150 2.86 -2.56 0.19
N PHE A 151 2.13 -3.57 0.64
CA PHE A 151 1.63 -3.67 2.00
C PHE A 151 1.80 -5.10 2.52
N THR A 152 2.34 -5.25 3.73
CA THR A 152 2.77 -6.56 4.23
C THR A 152 1.85 -7.06 5.34
N PHE A 153 1.43 -8.31 5.21
CA PHE A 153 0.75 -9.07 6.27
C PHE A 153 1.74 -10.12 6.80
N TYR A 154 2.07 -10.04 8.09
CA TYR A 154 2.95 -10.99 8.75
C TYR A 154 2.19 -11.88 9.74
N ASP A 155 2.82 -12.95 10.20
CA ASP A 155 2.29 -13.77 11.27
C ASP A 155 3.39 -14.18 12.27
N CYS A 156 3.42 -13.52 13.42
CA CYS A 156 4.39 -13.83 14.48
C CYS A 156 4.33 -15.29 14.91
N SER A 157 3.15 -15.94 14.87
CA SER A 157 2.99 -17.32 15.35
C SER A 157 3.73 -18.35 14.50
N THR A 158 4.19 -17.97 13.30
CA THR A 158 4.95 -18.85 12.40
C THR A 158 6.42 -18.99 12.80
N TYR A 159 6.93 -18.11 13.67
CA TYR A 159 8.29 -18.22 14.19
C TYR A 159 8.37 -19.26 15.32
N THR A 160 9.30 -20.21 15.19
CA THR A 160 9.46 -21.32 16.13
C THR A 160 10.64 -21.16 17.08
N SER A 161 11.51 -20.17 16.85
CA SER A 161 12.65 -19.84 17.69
C SER A 161 12.57 -18.40 18.20
N CYS A 162 12.98 -18.19 19.46
CA CYS A 162 13.15 -16.87 20.05
C CYS A 162 14.01 -15.96 19.18
N THR A 163 15.15 -16.47 18.70
CA THR A 163 16.08 -15.68 17.90
C THR A 163 15.44 -15.18 16.61
N GLN A 164 14.72 -16.04 15.88
CA GLN A 164 14.04 -15.66 14.64
C GLN A 164 12.89 -14.67 14.89
N CYS A 165 12.15 -14.86 15.98
CA CYS A 165 11.04 -13.99 16.36
C CYS A 165 11.52 -12.56 16.64
N VAL A 166 12.47 -12.41 17.56
CA VAL A 166 12.89 -11.09 18.06
C VAL A 166 13.81 -10.35 17.09
N SER A 167 14.49 -11.08 16.20
CA SER A 167 15.29 -10.51 15.11
C SER A 167 14.50 -10.29 13.82
N SER A 168 13.19 -10.57 13.80
CA SER A 168 12.37 -10.34 12.62
C SER A 168 12.19 -8.85 12.34
N ASP A 169 11.87 -8.53 11.09
CA ASP A 169 11.50 -7.16 10.66
C ASP A 169 10.08 -6.77 11.12
N PHE A 170 9.38 -7.66 11.82
CA PHE A 170 8.01 -7.50 12.27
C PHE A 170 7.95 -7.22 13.78
N PRO A 171 6.95 -6.45 14.25
CA PRO A 171 6.81 -6.13 15.66
C PRO A 171 6.26 -7.33 16.44
N CYS A 172 7.10 -8.35 16.60
CA CYS A 172 6.83 -9.58 17.33
C CYS A 172 7.69 -9.65 18.59
N ASP A 173 7.12 -10.24 19.65
CA ASP A 173 7.81 -10.51 20.91
C ASP A 173 7.75 -12.00 21.23
N TRP A 174 8.67 -12.46 22.08
CA TRP A 174 8.77 -13.87 22.48
C TRP A 174 8.38 -14.08 23.95
N CYS A 175 7.44 -14.99 24.20
CA CYS A 175 7.14 -15.47 25.56
C CYS A 175 8.07 -16.66 25.89
N VAL A 176 8.96 -16.51 26.88
CA VAL A 176 10.00 -17.51 27.19
C VAL A 176 9.41 -18.81 27.69
N THR A 177 8.51 -18.76 28.67
CA THR A 177 7.87 -19.94 29.25
C THR A 177 6.90 -20.57 28.27
N GLY A 178 6.15 -19.73 27.54
CA GLY A 178 5.20 -20.16 26.52
C GLY A 178 5.82 -20.70 25.24
N HIS A 179 7.15 -20.61 25.07
CA HIS A 179 7.92 -21.02 23.88
C HIS A 179 7.25 -20.60 22.57
N ARG A 180 6.76 -19.35 22.51
CA ARG A 180 5.98 -18.86 21.39
C ARG A 180 6.30 -17.41 21.05
N CYS A 181 6.23 -17.13 19.76
CA CYS A 181 6.30 -15.78 19.23
C CYS A 181 4.88 -15.21 19.08
N THR A 182 4.68 -13.95 19.45
CA THR A 182 3.35 -13.31 19.43
C THR A 182 3.43 -11.83 19.08
N HIS A 183 2.33 -11.31 18.53
CA HIS A 183 2.10 -9.88 18.35
C HIS A 183 1.31 -9.26 19.53
N ASP A 184 0.72 -10.09 20.38
CA ASP A 184 -0.08 -9.68 21.54
C ASP A 184 0.47 -10.32 22.80
N THR A 185 1.30 -9.55 23.51
CA THR A 185 1.95 -9.96 24.75
C THR A 185 1.01 -9.91 25.95
N GLY A 186 0.00 -9.04 25.92
CA GLY A 186 -0.97 -8.89 27.00
C GLY A 186 -1.84 -10.12 27.16
N GLU A 187 -2.25 -10.72 26.04
CA GLU A 187 -3.02 -11.96 26.03
C GLU A 187 -2.11 -13.20 26.15
N ASN A 188 -1.01 -13.28 25.40
CA ASN A 188 -0.26 -14.53 25.23
C ASN A 188 0.92 -14.71 26.18
N CYS A 189 1.47 -13.64 26.77
CA CYS A 189 2.64 -13.69 27.66
C CYS A 189 2.31 -13.24 29.09
N ARG A 190 1.05 -13.37 29.54
CA ARG A 190 0.64 -12.92 30.87
C ARG A 190 1.40 -13.68 31.96
N ASN A 191 2.14 -12.95 32.80
CA ASN A 191 3.06 -13.49 33.82
C ASN A 191 4.24 -14.31 33.26
N ASP A 192 4.59 -14.11 31.98
CA ASP A 192 5.76 -14.72 31.35
C ASP A 192 6.94 -13.73 31.33
N VAL A 193 8.15 -14.27 31.21
CA VAL A 193 9.33 -13.49 30.85
C VAL A 193 9.23 -13.15 29.38
N LEU A 194 9.26 -11.85 29.08
CA LEU A 194 9.14 -11.32 27.73
C LEU A 194 10.52 -10.98 27.15
N VAL A 195 10.77 -11.39 25.92
CA VAL A 195 11.89 -10.86 25.12
C VAL A 195 11.30 -10.00 24.00
N THR A 196 11.57 -8.70 24.06
CA THR A 196 11.02 -7.73 23.11
C THR A 196 11.78 -7.75 21.78
N GLY A 197 11.04 -7.74 20.67
CA GLY A 197 11.60 -7.68 19.34
C GLY A 197 12.31 -6.36 19.02
N VAL A 198 13.30 -6.42 18.13
CA VAL A 198 14.06 -5.23 17.68
C VAL A 198 13.13 -4.25 16.96
N ALA A 199 12.26 -4.74 16.07
CA ALA A 199 11.31 -3.90 15.35
C ALA A 199 10.30 -3.21 16.27
N VAL A 200 9.83 -3.90 17.33
CA VAL A 200 8.97 -3.31 18.37
C VAL A 200 9.68 -2.16 19.07
N SER A 201 10.94 -2.37 19.46
CA SER A 201 11.75 -1.37 20.15
C SER A 201 11.93 -0.10 19.31
N ILE A 202 12.19 -0.25 18.01
CA ILE A 202 12.31 0.88 17.08
C ILE A 202 10.98 1.63 16.96
N GLN A 203 9.86 0.92 16.83
CA GLN A 203 8.54 1.53 16.71
C GLN A 203 8.16 2.33 17.97
N VAL A 204 8.48 1.82 19.16
CA VAL A 204 8.28 2.54 20.43
C VAL A 204 9.12 3.81 20.50
N MET A 205 10.36 3.79 20.02
CA MET A 205 11.20 4.99 19.97
C MET A 205 10.63 6.04 19.01
N LEU A 206 10.17 5.63 17.82
CA LEU A 206 9.54 6.53 16.85
C LEU A 206 8.23 7.14 17.35
N SER A 207 7.49 6.45 18.23
CA SER A 207 6.21 6.92 18.77
C SER A 207 6.34 7.95 19.90
N LYS A 208 7.56 8.19 20.41
CA LYS A 208 7.86 9.09 21.54
C LYS A 208 8.52 10.41 21.13
N VAL A 209 8.77 10.62 19.84
CA VAL A 209 9.30 11.86 19.25
C VAL A 209 8.15 12.66 18.67
#